data_AF-A0A2R5GEB9-F1
#
_entry.id   AF-A0A2R5GEB9-F1
#
_cell.length_a   1.000
_cell.length_b   1.000
_cell.length_c   1.000
_cell.angle_alpha   90.00
_cell.angle_beta   90.00
_cell.angle_gamma   90.00
#
_symmetry.space_group_name_H-M   'P 1'
#
loop_
_entity.id
_entity.type
_entity.pdbx_description
1 polymer ?
#
loop_
_entity_poly.entity_id
_entity_poly.type
_entity_poly.pdbx_seq_one_letter_code
_entity_poly.pdbx_strand_id
1 'polypeptide(L)'
;MQCLSSPEEKGRRDFEKNHLPMLEEGIYVTLVDFDEPEKVSLMGSMSRSVSSFLGTGRAPSSSGAKAGTATGAHPASGSQVLVRLVVADDGIRLEWQTLQQQQNRPLHEGALSLRTVQVMDCCGDVELRLLDHHGKVLLSVEMKASQDRDLWHAALKEAQAVFAPQLEEEASRSRSMFDRQQRYLELEQRKRERDRKKQALGSVGMQFTAQAMANQ
;
A
#
# COMPACT_ATOMS: atom_id res chain seq x y z
N MET A 1 -44.89 -4.32 8.34
CA MET A 1 -43.82 -5.00 7.59
C MET A 1 -42.59 -5.00 8.49
N GLN A 2 -42.20 -6.16 9.01
CA GLN A 2 -40.96 -6.29 9.78
C GLN A 2 -39.83 -6.54 8.78
N CYS A 3 -38.94 -5.57 8.60
CA CYS A 3 -37.70 -5.79 7.86
C CYS A 3 -36.85 -6.77 8.66
N LEU A 4 -36.86 -8.04 8.27
CA LEU A 4 -35.92 -9.04 8.77
C LEU A 4 -34.54 -8.66 8.21
N SER A 5 -33.82 -7.80 8.92
CA SER A 5 -32.41 -7.55 8.65
C SER A 5 -31.66 -8.88 8.74
N SER A 6 -30.78 -9.15 7.77
CA SER A 6 -29.95 -10.35 7.81
C SER A 6 -29.10 -10.36 9.10
N PRO A 7 -28.71 -11.53 9.62
CA PRO A 7 -27.87 -11.62 10.81
C PRO A 7 -26.55 -10.83 10.64
N GLU A 8 -26.01 -10.78 9.42
CA GLU A 8 -24.84 -10.00 9.05
C GLU A 8 -25.09 -8.49 9.16
N GLU A 9 -26.23 -8.02 8.66
CA GLU A 9 -26.60 -6.61 8.74
C GLU A 9 -26.85 -6.16 10.18
N LYS A 10 -27.42 -7.05 11.01
CA LYS A 10 -27.56 -6.80 12.44
C LYS A 10 -26.20 -6.69 13.12
N GLY A 11 -25.29 -7.64 12.87
CA GLY A 11 -23.94 -7.61 13.43
C GLY A 11 -23.16 -6.35 13.03
N ARG A 12 -23.28 -5.95 11.76
CA ARG A 12 -22.70 -4.70 11.26
C ARG A 12 -23.25 -3.47 11.99
N ARG A 13 -24.57 -3.36 12.18
CA ARG A 13 -25.17 -2.23 12.90
C ARG A 13 -24.75 -2.19 14.37
N ASP A 14 -24.64 -3.36 15.00
CA ASP A 14 -24.19 -3.46 16.39
C ASP A 14 -22.72 -3.01 16.52
N PHE A 15 -21.86 -3.40 15.56
CA PHE A 15 -20.48 -2.92 15.46
C PHE A 15 -20.40 -1.41 15.22
N GLU A 16 -21.12 -0.90 14.21
CA GLU A 16 -21.15 0.53 13.85
C GLU A 16 -21.62 1.40 15.03
N LYS A 17 -22.48 0.87 15.90
CA LYS A 17 -22.99 1.59 17.06
C LYS A 17 -22.05 1.54 18.26
N ASN A 18 -21.45 0.38 18.54
CA ASN A 18 -20.76 0.13 19.81
C ASN A 18 -19.23 0.28 19.70
N HIS A 19 -18.64 -0.14 18.58
CA HIS A 19 -17.18 -0.26 18.45
C HIS A 19 -16.58 0.76 17.48
N LEU A 20 -17.30 1.10 16.41
CA LEU A 20 -16.80 2.04 15.39
C LEU A 20 -16.44 3.43 15.95
N PRO A 21 -17.26 4.07 16.81
CA PRO A 21 -16.93 5.41 17.32
C PRO A 21 -15.60 5.43 18.08
N MET A 22 -15.35 4.39 18.89
CA MET A 22 -14.10 4.24 19.63
C MET A 22 -12.90 4.08 18.68
N LEU A 23 -13.06 3.30 17.61
CA LEU A 23 -11.99 3.09 16.63
C LEU A 23 -11.73 4.34 15.78
N GLU A 24 -12.76 5.12 15.44
CA GLU A 24 -12.66 6.37 14.67
C GLU A 24 -12.05 7.52 15.47
N GLU A 25 -12.42 7.66 16.75
CA GLU A 25 -11.79 8.62 17.68
C GLU A 25 -10.31 8.32 17.86
N GLY A 26 -9.98 7.02 17.88
CA GLY A 26 -8.61 6.53 17.98
C GLY A 26 -8.08 6.48 19.40
N ILE A 27 -6.86 5.95 19.53
CA ILE A 27 -6.17 5.79 20.81
C ILE A 27 -4.73 6.29 20.71
N TYR A 28 -4.24 6.85 21.83
CA TYR A 28 -2.85 7.23 21.98
C TYR A 28 -2.02 6.04 22.45
N VAL A 29 -1.07 5.62 21.62
CA VAL A 29 -0.21 4.45 21.86
C VAL A 29 1.24 4.80 21.56
N THR A 30 2.15 3.99 22.08
CA THR A 30 3.58 4.09 21.78
C THR A 30 3.92 3.13 20.65
N LEU A 31 4.59 3.60 19.60
CA LEU A 31 5.13 2.71 18.57
C LEU A 31 6.32 1.92 19.12
N VAL A 32 6.25 0.60 19.10
CA VAL A 32 7.36 -0.27 19.51
C VAL A 32 8.26 -0.54 18.32
N ASP A 33 7.69 -1.13 17.27
CA ASP A 33 8.41 -1.46 16.05
C ASP A 33 7.47 -1.32 14.84
N PHE A 34 8.01 -0.77 13.76
CA PHE A 34 7.31 -0.60 12.51
C PHE A 34 8.25 -0.98 11.37
N ASP A 35 7.97 -2.10 10.73
CA ASP A 35 8.63 -2.48 9.49
C ASP A 35 7.70 -2.04 8.36
N GLU A 36 8.05 -0.93 7.68
CA GLU A 36 7.22 -0.39 6.61
C GLU A 36 6.92 -1.54 5.63
N PRO A 37 5.66 -1.77 5.21
CA PRO A 37 5.42 -2.66 4.10
C PRO A 37 6.22 -2.07 2.96
N GLU A 38 7.24 -2.79 2.48
CA GLU A 38 8.08 -2.33 1.37
C GLU A 38 7.11 -1.81 0.32
N LYS A 39 7.13 -0.50 0.06
CA LYS A 39 6.34 0.07 -1.04
C LYS A 39 6.75 -0.76 -2.23
N VAL A 40 5.87 -1.65 -2.70
CA VAL A 40 6.14 -2.52 -3.83
C VAL A 40 6.46 -1.58 -4.97
N SER A 41 7.76 -1.36 -5.16
CA SER A 41 8.25 -0.34 -6.05
C SER A 41 8.06 -0.93 -7.43
N LEU A 42 6.89 -0.63 -8.00
CA LEU A 42 6.44 -1.03 -9.33
C LEU A 42 7.21 -0.26 -10.43
N MET A 43 8.49 0.05 -10.19
CA MET A 43 9.42 0.53 -11.20
C MET A 43 10.65 -0.38 -11.21
N GLY A 44 10.79 -1.06 -12.35
CA GLY A 44 11.85 -2.02 -12.62
C GLY A 44 13.24 -1.49 -12.27
N SER A 45 13.93 -2.24 -11.41
CA SER A 45 15.38 -2.17 -11.28
C SER A 45 16.00 -2.83 -12.52
N MET A 46 16.13 -2.03 -13.59
CA MET A 46 17.15 -2.23 -14.61
C MET A 46 18.01 -0.97 -14.66
N SER A 47 19.13 -0.98 -13.96
CA SER A 47 20.31 -0.23 -14.36
C SER A 47 21.56 -0.88 -13.79
N ARG A 48 22.12 -1.81 -14.57
CA ARG A 48 23.55 -2.07 -14.58
C ARG A 48 24.19 -1.06 -15.54
N SER A 49 25.24 -0.38 -15.08
CA SER A 49 26.56 -0.30 -15.75
C SER A 49 27.24 1.07 -15.64
N VAL A 50 28.32 1.05 -14.86
CA VAL A 50 29.69 1.54 -15.09
C VAL A 50 30.01 2.74 -16.01
N SER A 51 30.92 3.55 -15.46
CA SER A 51 32.14 4.15 -16.04
C SER A 51 32.14 5.61 -16.55
N SER A 52 32.77 6.44 -15.70
CA SER A 52 33.99 7.23 -15.97
C SER A 52 33.95 8.58 -16.69
N PHE A 53 34.79 9.47 -16.13
CA PHE A 53 35.73 10.40 -16.79
C PHE A 53 35.43 11.92 -16.77
N LEU A 54 36.34 12.61 -16.04
CA LEU A 54 36.82 14.00 -16.07
C LEU A 54 36.15 15.03 -17.01
N GLY A 55 35.82 16.21 -16.45
CA GLY A 55 35.57 17.41 -17.24
C GLY A 55 35.25 18.64 -16.38
N THR A 56 36.22 19.52 -16.22
CA THR A 56 36.13 20.86 -15.61
C THR A 56 35.09 21.75 -16.29
N GLY A 57 34.34 22.55 -15.52
CA GLY A 57 33.70 23.74 -16.08
C GLY A 57 32.46 24.28 -15.36
N ARG A 58 32.67 25.28 -14.50
CA ARG A 58 31.95 26.58 -14.47
C ARG A 58 30.41 26.57 -14.37
N ALA A 59 29.91 27.10 -13.24
CA ALA A 59 28.52 27.47 -12.96
C ALA A 59 27.93 28.44 -14.01
N PRO A 60 26.59 28.46 -14.18
CA PRO A 60 25.82 29.45 -13.40
C PRO A 60 24.45 28.97 -12.88
N SER A 61 23.94 29.81 -11.97
CA SER A 61 22.65 29.84 -11.31
C SER A 61 21.42 29.45 -12.13
N SER A 62 20.56 28.62 -11.55
CA SER A 62 19.11 28.78 -11.66
C SER A 62 18.41 28.21 -10.43
N SER A 63 17.48 29.02 -9.92
CA SER A 63 16.56 28.75 -8.83
C SER A 63 15.66 27.56 -9.17
N GLY A 64 16.03 26.37 -8.70
CA GLY A 64 15.15 25.21 -8.65
C GLY A 64 14.67 25.02 -7.22
N ALA A 65 13.37 25.22 -7.00
CA ALA A 65 12.71 24.81 -5.78
C ALA A 65 13.05 23.34 -5.49
N LYS A 66 13.94 23.11 -4.52
CA LYS A 66 14.09 21.81 -3.89
C LYS A 66 12.80 21.56 -3.12
N ALA A 67 11.84 20.92 -3.78
CA ALA A 67 10.90 20.07 -3.08
C ALA A 67 11.76 19.12 -2.25
N GLY A 68 11.80 19.39 -0.94
CA GLY A 68 12.48 18.54 0.01
C GLY A 68 11.93 17.14 -0.20
N THR A 69 12.76 16.28 -0.76
CA THR A 69 12.61 14.85 -0.61
C THR A 69 12.63 14.64 0.89
N ALA A 70 11.44 14.48 1.49
CA ALA A 70 11.31 13.97 2.83
C ALA A 70 11.87 12.55 2.76
N THR A 71 13.20 12.45 2.93
CA THR A 71 13.87 11.24 3.36
C THR A 71 13.03 10.67 4.47
N GLY A 72 12.50 9.46 4.26
CA GLY A 72 11.69 8.72 5.21
C GLY A 72 12.46 8.53 6.51
N ALA A 73 12.41 9.54 7.36
CA ALA A 73 12.71 9.38 8.76
C ALA A 73 11.53 8.58 9.30
N HIS A 74 11.82 7.37 9.78
CA HIS A 74 10.83 6.59 10.50
C HIS A 74 10.64 7.24 11.87
N PRO A 75 9.42 7.20 12.44
CA PRO A 75 9.25 7.54 13.84
C PRO A 75 10.20 6.65 14.65
N ALA A 76 11.01 7.25 15.52
CA ALA A 76 11.85 6.48 16.41
C ALA A 76 10.96 5.56 17.27
N SER A 77 11.39 4.31 17.47
CA SER A 77 10.79 3.42 18.47
C SER A 77 10.64 4.17 19.80
N GLY A 78 9.49 4.05 20.44
CA GLY A 78 9.11 4.82 21.62
C GLY A 78 8.35 6.13 21.35
N SER A 79 8.04 6.46 20.09
CA SER A 79 7.25 7.65 19.76
C SER A 79 5.76 7.46 20.07
N GLN A 80 5.14 8.47 20.67
CA GLN A 80 3.68 8.51 20.87
C GLN A 80 2.96 8.85 19.56
N VAL A 81 1.99 8.03 19.20
CA VAL A 81 1.15 8.18 18.02
C VAL A 81 -0.33 8.08 18.38
N LEU A 82 -1.16 8.75 17.58
CA LEU A 82 -2.60 8.49 17.54
C LEU A 82 -2.83 7.43 16.47
N VAL A 83 -3.50 6.34 16.82
CA VAL A 83 -3.95 5.30 15.88
C VAL A 83 -5.48 5.34 15.82
N ARG A 84 -6.05 5.37 14.61
CA ARG A 84 -7.49 5.35 14.39
C ARG A 84 -7.86 4.49 13.18
N LEU A 85 -9.06 3.95 13.19
CA LEU A 85 -9.66 3.31 12.03
C LEU A 85 -10.37 4.35 11.18
N VAL A 86 -10.09 4.36 9.88
CA VAL A 86 -10.79 5.18 8.89
C VAL A 86 -11.49 4.26 7.92
N VAL A 87 -12.80 4.44 7.80
CA VAL A 87 -13.63 3.79 6.79
C VAL A 87 -13.79 4.78 5.65
N ALA A 88 -13.19 4.47 4.50
CA ALA A 88 -13.21 5.31 3.31
C ALA A 88 -13.72 4.52 2.09
N ASP A 89 -13.99 5.21 0.98
CA ASP A 89 -14.51 4.58 -0.25
C ASP A 89 -13.51 3.58 -0.86
N ASP A 90 -12.22 3.75 -0.59
CA ASP A 90 -11.13 2.88 -1.03
C ASP A 90 -10.91 1.66 -0.11
N GLY A 91 -11.63 1.58 1.01
CA GLY A 91 -11.58 0.47 1.95
C GLY A 91 -11.40 0.93 3.40
N ILE A 92 -11.05 -0.02 4.25
CA ILE A 92 -10.85 0.20 5.68
C ILE A 92 -9.38 0.16 6.00
N ARG A 93 -8.90 1.24 6.60
CA ARG A 93 -7.48 1.44 6.90
C ARG A 93 -7.28 1.95 8.32
N LEU A 94 -6.25 1.44 8.96
CA LEU A 94 -5.72 1.98 10.20
C LEU A 94 -4.75 3.10 9.85
N GLU A 95 -5.11 4.33 10.19
CA GLU A 95 -4.23 5.48 10.08
C GLU A 95 -3.52 5.70 11.41
N TRP A 96 -2.24 6.00 11.34
CA TRP A 96 -1.45 6.42 12.49
C TRP A 96 -0.71 7.70 12.19
N GLN A 97 -0.59 8.56 13.20
CA GLN A 97 0.10 9.84 13.08
C GLN A 97 0.82 10.20 14.38
N THR A 98 2.01 10.77 14.28
CA THR A 98 2.75 11.27 15.44
C THR A 98 2.13 12.54 16.00
N LEU A 99 2.21 12.70 17.32
CA LEU A 99 1.75 13.93 17.98
C LEU A 99 2.65 15.14 17.70
N GLN A 100 3.89 14.91 17.29
CA GLN A 100 4.79 15.97 16.87
C GLN A 100 4.31 16.56 15.55
N GLN A 101 4.17 17.88 15.51
CA GLN A 101 3.75 18.61 14.32
C GLN A 101 4.87 19.49 13.79
N GLN A 102 5.05 19.50 12.47
CA GLN A 102 5.92 20.41 11.75
C GLN A 102 5.09 21.07 10.64
N GLN A 103 5.03 22.41 10.63
CA GLN A 103 4.24 23.17 9.65
C GLN A 103 2.73 22.78 9.63
N ASN A 104 2.11 22.63 10.79
CA ASN A 104 0.70 22.22 10.96
C ASN A 104 0.36 20.84 10.34
N ARG A 105 1.35 19.97 10.15
CA ARG A 105 1.19 18.59 9.71
C ARG A 105 1.91 17.65 10.67
N PRO A 106 1.43 16.42 10.87
CA PRO A 106 2.16 15.43 11.65
C PRO A 106 3.52 15.18 11.03
N LEU A 107 4.55 15.05 11.88
CA LEU A 107 5.92 14.79 11.45
C LEU A 107 6.04 13.45 10.71
N HIS A 108 5.36 12.43 11.23
CA HIS A 108 5.21 11.13 10.59
C HIS A 108 3.74 10.71 10.61
N GLU A 109 3.31 10.15 9.49
CA GLU A 109 1.99 9.55 9.33
C GLU A 109 2.13 8.30 8.47
N GLY A 110 1.19 7.37 8.64
CA GLY A 110 1.11 6.17 7.83
C GLY A 110 -0.30 5.58 7.84
N ALA A 111 -0.56 4.72 6.88
CA ALA A 111 -1.82 4.02 6.74
C ALA A 111 -1.56 2.54 6.48
N LEU A 112 -2.31 1.69 7.15
CA LEU A 112 -2.26 0.24 7.03
C LEU A 112 -3.65 -0.26 6.63
N SER A 113 -3.75 -0.91 5.47
CA SER A 113 -5.02 -1.53 5.07
C SER A 113 -5.33 -2.69 6.01
N LEU A 114 -6.56 -2.74 6.55
CA LEU A 114 -6.97 -3.84 7.43
C LEU A 114 -6.96 -5.19 6.68
N ARG A 115 -7.03 -5.15 5.34
CA ARG A 115 -6.89 -6.31 4.46
C ARG A 115 -5.55 -7.03 4.59
N THR A 116 -4.46 -6.31 4.81
CA THR A 116 -3.13 -6.91 4.90
C THR A 116 -2.89 -7.54 6.27
N VAL A 117 -3.71 -7.22 7.26
CA VAL A 117 -3.59 -7.79 8.60
C VAL A 117 -4.27 -9.14 8.64
N GLN A 118 -3.49 -10.21 8.81
CA GLN A 118 -4.00 -11.57 8.90
C GLN A 118 -4.08 -12.06 10.35
N VAL A 119 -3.10 -11.68 11.16
CA VAL A 119 -2.99 -12.12 12.56
C VAL A 119 -2.85 -10.89 13.45
N MET A 120 -3.63 -10.86 14.52
CA MET A 120 -3.53 -9.87 15.58
C MET A 120 -3.09 -10.58 16.85
N ASP A 121 -1.85 -10.33 17.27
CA ASP A 121 -1.23 -10.98 18.41
C ASP A 121 -1.09 -10.00 19.59
N CYS A 122 -1.39 -10.48 20.79
CA CYS A 122 -1.24 -9.72 22.02
C CYS A 122 0.00 -10.25 22.73
N CYS A 123 1.12 -9.53 22.60
CA CYS A 123 2.38 -9.92 23.21
C CYS A 123 2.51 -9.25 24.59
N GLY A 124 2.79 -10.01 25.64
CA GLY A 124 2.89 -9.47 27.00
C GLY A 124 1.58 -8.89 27.53
N ASP A 125 1.65 -7.82 28.33
CA ASP A 125 0.48 -7.22 29.00
C ASP A 125 -0.12 -6.03 28.24
N VAL A 126 0.68 -5.33 27.44
CA VAL A 126 0.29 -4.04 26.85
C VAL A 126 0.56 -3.92 25.35
N GLU A 127 1.28 -4.86 24.75
CA GLU A 127 1.67 -4.79 23.34
C GLU A 127 0.64 -5.50 22.45
N LEU A 128 0.30 -4.85 21.34
CA LEU A 128 -0.55 -5.36 20.26
C LEU A 128 0.24 -5.32 18.96
N ARG A 129 0.37 -6.48 18.30
CA ARG A 129 1.07 -6.66 17.03
C ARG A 129 0.09 -7.05 15.93
N LEU A 130 0.16 -6.34 14.82
CA LEU A 130 -0.54 -6.66 13.58
C LEU A 130 0.44 -7.31 12.62
N LEU A 131 0.15 -8.53 12.18
CA LEU A 131 1.03 -9.30 11.30
C LEU A 131 0.37 -9.62 9.96
N ASP A 132 1.20 -9.67 8.93
CA ASP A 132 0.83 -10.09 7.58
C ASP A 132 0.71 -11.62 7.46
N HIS A 133 0.21 -12.10 6.31
CA HIS A 133 0.16 -13.52 5.95
C HIS A 133 1.51 -14.25 5.98
N HIS A 134 2.61 -13.50 5.86
CA HIS A 134 3.98 -14.02 6.00
C HIS A 134 4.52 -13.99 7.43
N GLY A 135 3.74 -13.55 8.41
CA GLY A 135 4.21 -13.32 9.78
C GLY A 135 5.11 -12.09 9.93
N LYS A 136 5.19 -11.22 8.90
CA LYS A 136 5.86 -9.92 8.99
C LYS A 136 5.05 -9.01 9.91
N VAL A 137 5.70 -8.34 10.86
CA VAL A 137 5.06 -7.33 11.72
C VAL A 137 4.80 -6.08 10.88
N LEU A 138 3.53 -5.75 10.68
CA LEU A 138 3.08 -4.56 9.94
C LEU A 138 3.01 -3.34 10.85
N LEU A 139 2.57 -3.54 12.10
CA LEU A 139 2.46 -2.49 13.10
C LEU A 139 2.54 -3.11 14.49
N SER A 140 3.49 -2.66 15.33
CA SER A 140 3.52 -2.99 16.76
C SER A 140 3.29 -1.74 17.60
N VAL A 141 2.28 -1.78 18.46
CA VAL A 141 1.92 -0.69 19.36
C VAL A 141 1.83 -1.17 20.80
N GLU A 142 2.29 -0.32 21.71
CA GLU A 142 2.19 -0.51 23.14
C GLU A 142 1.12 0.44 23.70
N MET A 143 0.16 -0.13 24.41
CA MET A 143 -0.92 0.59 25.05
C MET A 143 -0.58 0.93 26.50
N LYS A 144 -1.31 1.89 27.09
CA LYS A 144 -1.09 2.25 28.49
C LYS A 144 -1.62 1.21 29.47
N ALA A 145 -2.67 0.48 29.08
CA ALA A 145 -3.33 -0.51 29.91
C ALA A 145 -3.66 -1.76 29.08
N SER A 146 -3.62 -2.92 29.73
CA SER A 146 -4.00 -4.21 29.13
C SER A 146 -5.47 -4.24 28.70
N GLN A 147 -6.34 -3.56 29.46
CA GLN A 147 -7.76 -3.45 29.14
C GLN A 147 -7.99 -2.73 27.81
N ASP A 148 -7.26 -1.64 27.55
CA ASP A 148 -7.37 -0.90 26.29
C ASP A 148 -6.91 -1.76 25.12
N ARG A 149 -5.83 -2.52 25.32
CA ARG A 149 -5.31 -3.48 24.34
C ARG A 149 -6.34 -4.55 24.00
N ASP A 150 -6.95 -5.16 25.00
CA ASP A 150 -7.93 -6.23 24.79
C ASP A 150 -9.20 -5.70 24.11
N LEU A 151 -9.65 -4.50 24.50
CA LEU A 151 -10.78 -3.83 23.87
C LEU A 151 -10.50 -3.50 22.40
N TRP A 152 -9.33 -2.95 22.10
CA TRP A 152 -8.91 -2.66 20.73
C TRP A 152 -8.72 -3.93 19.90
N HIS A 153 -8.14 -4.98 20.48
CA HIS A 153 -8.00 -6.28 19.81
C HIS A 153 -9.35 -6.88 19.44
N ALA A 154 -10.31 -6.88 20.38
CA ALA A 154 -11.66 -7.36 20.14
C ALA A 154 -12.37 -6.52 19.06
N ALA A 155 -12.31 -5.20 19.17
CA ALA A 155 -12.94 -4.28 18.22
C ALA A 155 -12.34 -4.39 16.80
N LEU A 156 -11.02 -4.55 16.67
CA LEU A 156 -10.37 -4.75 15.38
C LEU A 156 -10.70 -6.12 14.76
N LYS A 157 -10.80 -7.17 15.57
CA LYS A 157 -11.26 -8.48 15.11
C LYS A 157 -12.71 -8.45 14.64
N GLU A 158 -13.58 -7.74 15.37
CA GLU A 158 -14.97 -7.56 14.97
C GLU A 158 -15.06 -6.74 13.68
N ALA A 159 -14.27 -5.67 13.55
CA ALA A 159 -14.17 -4.90 12.31
C ALA A 159 -13.77 -5.80 11.14
N GLN A 160 -12.73 -6.64 11.31
CA GLN A 160 -12.29 -7.56 10.26
C GLN A 160 -13.39 -8.56 9.87
N ALA A 161 -14.17 -9.07 10.83
CA ALA A 161 -15.28 -9.98 10.55
C ALA A 161 -16.45 -9.29 9.83
N VAL A 162 -16.84 -8.09 10.29
CA VAL A 162 -17.94 -7.31 9.70
C VAL A 162 -17.62 -6.87 8.28
N PHE A 163 -16.37 -6.52 8.03
CA PHE A 163 -15.93 -6.00 6.74
C PHE A 163 -15.27 -7.06 5.84
N ALA A 164 -15.20 -8.31 6.26
CA ALA A 164 -14.66 -9.41 5.45
C ALA A 164 -15.21 -9.44 4.01
N PRO A 165 -16.53 -9.26 3.75
CA PRO A 165 -17.06 -9.26 2.38
C PRO A 165 -16.49 -8.11 1.52
N GLN A 166 -16.33 -6.93 2.12
CA GLN A 166 -15.77 -5.75 1.42
C GLN A 166 -14.27 -5.94 1.18
N LEU A 167 -13.55 -6.48 2.16
CA LEU A 167 -12.13 -6.82 2.05
C LEU A 167 -11.88 -7.87 0.95
N GLU A 168 -12.74 -8.87 0.81
CA GLU A 168 -12.68 -9.88 -0.25
C GLU A 168 -13.01 -9.31 -1.64
N GLU A 169 -14.01 -8.43 -1.73
CA GLU A 169 -14.35 -7.76 -2.98
C GLU A 169 -13.20 -6.87 -3.44
N GLU A 170 -12.62 -6.08 -2.54
CA GLU A 170 -11.45 -5.26 -2.81
C GLU A 170 -10.25 -6.13 -3.24
N ALA A 171 -10.05 -7.27 -2.58
CA ALA A 171 -9.01 -8.23 -2.96
C ALA A 171 -9.18 -8.79 -4.36
N SER A 172 -10.41 -9.10 -4.73
CA SER A 172 -10.76 -9.59 -6.05
C SER A 172 -10.54 -8.51 -7.12
N ARG A 173 -10.91 -7.25 -6.82
CA ARG A 173 -10.67 -6.09 -7.70
C ARG A 173 -9.18 -5.84 -7.90
N SER A 174 -8.36 -5.86 -6.85
CA SER A 174 -6.91 -5.68 -6.97
C SER A 174 -6.27 -6.77 -7.84
N ARG A 175 -6.65 -8.04 -7.65
CA ARG A 175 -6.14 -9.16 -8.47
C ARG A 175 -6.51 -8.99 -9.94
N SER A 176 -7.77 -8.65 -10.23
CA SER A 176 -8.23 -8.39 -11.60
C SER A 176 -7.48 -7.23 -12.27
N MET A 177 -7.21 -6.14 -11.53
CA MET A 177 -6.45 -5.01 -12.07
C MET A 177 -5.00 -5.38 -12.36
N PHE A 178 -4.35 -6.11 -11.44
CA PHE A 178 -3.00 -6.61 -11.63
C PHE A 178 -2.88 -7.51 -12.87
N ASP A 179 -3.80 -8.48 -13.02
CA ASP A 179 -3.82 -9.38 -14.18
C ASP A 179 -4.00 -8.62 -15.50
N ARG A 180 -4.89 -7.61 -15.51
CA ARG A 180 -5.10 -6.74 -16.69
C ARG A 180 -3.84 -5.96 -17.03
N GLN A 181 -3.16 -5.40 -16.03
CA GLN A 181 -1.95 -4.62 -16.22
C GLN A 181 -0.78 -5.49 -16.70
N GLN A 182 -0.63 -6.69 -16.14
CA GLN A 182 0.37 -7.65 -16.57
C GLN A 182 0.16 -8.08 -18.03
N ARG A 183 -1.10 -8.40 -18.42
CA ARG A 183 -1.44 -8.70 -19.81
C ARG A 183 -1.15 -7.53 -20.75
N TYR A 184 -1.42 -6.30 -20.32
CA TYR A 184 -1.14 -5.12 -21.12
C TYR A 184 0.37 -4.96 -21.38
N LEU A 185 1.19 -5.10 -20.34
CA LEU A 185 2.65 -5.03 -20.45
C LEU A 185 3.21 -6.14 -21.35
N GLU A 186 2.67 -7.35 -21.27
CA GLU A 186 3.05 -8.47 -22.13
C GLU A 186 2.73 -8.18 -23.61
N LEU A 187 1.54 -7.65 -23.90
CA LEU A 187 1.14 -7.26 -25.25
C LEU A 187 2.01 -6.13 -25.80
N GLU A 188 2.37 -5.17 -24.96
CA GLU A 188 3.24 -4.06 -25.34
C GLU A 188 4.66 -4.55 -25.67
N GLN A 189 5.21 -5.48 -24.87
CA GLN A 189 6.48 -6.14 -25.17
C GLN A 189 6.43 -6.89 -26.50
N ARG A 190 5.40 -7.69 -26.74
CA ARG A 190 5.23 -8.40 -28.02
C ARG A 190 5.11 -7.44 -29.20
N LYS A 191 4.50 -6.27 -29.02
CA LYS A 191 4.42 -5.24 -30.04
C LYS A 191 5.81 -4.66 -30.34
N ARG A 192 6.56 -4.26 -29.30
CA ARG A 192 7.94 -3.75 -29.47
C ARG A 192 8.86 -4.77 -30.12
N GLU A 193 8.74 -6.05 -29.78
CA GLU A 193 9.53 -7.12 -30.43
C GLU A 193 9.18 -7.29 -31.90
N ARG A 194 7.88 -7.27 -32.27
CA ARG A 194 7.46 -7.32 -33.67
C ARG A 194 7.94 -6.10 -34.44
N ASP A 195 7.84 -4.91 -33.86
CA ASP A 195 8.29 -3.67 -34.51
C ASP A 195 9.82 -3.67 -34.66
N ARG A 196 10.56 -4.17 -33.67
CA ARG A 196 12.02 -4.35 -33.77
C ARG A 196 12.40 -5.39 -34.82
N LYS A 197 11.68 -6.51 -34.90
CA LYS A 197 11.89 -7.54 -35.94
C LYS A 197 11.54 -6.99 -37.33
N LYS A 198 10.46 -6.22 -37.47
CA LYS A 198 10.08 -5.53 -38.72
C LYS A 198 11.14 -4.51 -39.13
N GLN A 199 11.64 -3.70 -38.20
CA GLN A 199 12.74 -2.77 -38.45
C GLN A 199 14.02 -3.50 -38.85
N ALA A 200 14.34 -4.62 -38.19
CA ALA A 200 15.51 -5.44 -38.52
C ALA A 200 15.39 -6.15 -39.88
N LEU A 201 14.18 -6.55 -40.28
CA LEU A 201 13.90 -7.15 -41.59
C LEU A 201 13.92 -6.11 -42.74
N GLY A 202 13.82 -4.82 -42.43
CA GLY A 202 14.03 -3.72 -43.37
C GLY A 202 13.25 -3.86 -44.69
N SER A 203 13.82 -3.31 -45.77
CA SER A 203 13.26 -3.32 -47.13
C SER A 203 13.35 -4.69 -47.84
N VAL A 204 14.03 -5.68 -47.26
CA VAL A 204 14.30 -6.98 -47.89
C VAL A 204 13.01 -7.79 -48.07
N GLY A 205 12.09 -7.75 -47.10
CA GLY A 205 10.80 -8.45 -47.20
C GLY A 205 9.89 -7.91 -48.31
N MET A 206 9.93 -6.59 -48.56
CA MET A 206 9.13 -5.96 -49.62
C MET A 206 9.64 -6.31 -51.02
N GLN A 207 10.96 -6.46 -51.21
CA GLN A 207 11.53 -6.86 -52.49
C GLN A 207 11.13 -8.28 -52.89
N PHE A 208 11.15 -9.23 -51.96
CA PHE A 208 10.67 -10.60 -52.23
C PHE A 208 9.17 -10.66 -52.52
N THR A 209 8.36 -9.83 -51.86
CA THR A 209 6.91 -9.79 -52.08
C THR A 209 6.59 -9.16 -53.45
N ALA A 210 7.30 -8.09 -53.84
CA ALA A 210 7.16 -7.47 -55.15
C ALA A 210 7.65 -8.39 -56.29
N GLN A 211 8.73 -9.14 -56.08
CA GLN A 211 9.27 -10.07 -57.07
C GLN A 211 8.36 -11.30 -57.27
N ALA A 212 7.65 -11.74 -56.23
CA ALA A 212 6.63 -12.79 -56.35
C ALA A 212 5.38 -12.32 -57.10
N MET A 213 4.99 -11.04 -56.96
CA MET A 213 3.88 -10.46 -57.74
C MET A 213 4.25 -10.11 -59.18
N ALA A 214 5.52 -9.81 -59.47
CA ALA A 214 5.99 -9.50 -60.82
C ALA A 214 6.18 -10.74 -61.72
N ASN A 215 6.17 -11.94 -61.14
CA ASN A 215 6.31 -13.21 -61.84
C ASN A 215 4.96 -13.95 -62.04
N GLN A 216 3.82 -13.27 -61.85
CA GLN A 216 2.49 -13.70 -62.30
C GLN A 216 2.10 -12.94 -63.56
#